data_AF-A0A1U7GG11-F1
#
_entry.id   AF-A0A1U7GG11-F1
#
_cell.length_a   1.000
_cell.length_b   1.000
_cell.length_c   1.000
_cell.angle_alpha   90.00
_cell.angle_beta   90.00
_cell.angle_gamma   90.00
#
_symmetry.space_group_name_H-M   'P 1'
#
loop_
_entity.id
_entity.type
_entity.pdbx_description
1 polymer ?
#
loop_
_entity_poly.entity_id
_entity_poly.type
_entity_poly.pdbx_seq_one_letter_code
_entity_poly.pdbx_strand_id
1 'polypeptide(L)'
;MMRKWITLAASLTIGLGLGLSATAFSGSADEESELGKIMEKVQKNKAVLTKGTRNVAAYKKAQKEIKEAADEWAKLAKETKTHNDPVKAAKNVAEPQKKWDELCDAWEKEAKKLAEIADKADSTQKDAKDQLNTVNKSCTECHQVFRVDAEDEKF
;
A
#
# COMPACT_ATOMS: atom_id res chain seq x y z
N MET A 1 -8.46 -40.02 41.38
CA MET A 1 -7.62 -38.85 41.07
C MET A 1 -8.05 -38.34 39.69
N MET A 2 -8.92 -37.33 39.55
CA MET A 2 -8.57 -35.89 39.33
C MET A 2 -7.39 -35.74 38.34
N ARG A 3 -7.44 -35.10 37.16
CA ARG A 3 -8.30 -34.09 36.47
C ARG A 3 -8.14 -34.30 34.94
N LYS A 4 -9.19 -34.19 34.11
CA LYS A 4 -9.53 -33.03 33.22
C LYS A 4 -8.27 -32.35 32.64
N TRP A 5 -8.05 -32.27 31.33
CA TRP A 5 -8.73 -31.36 30.39
C TRP A 5 -9.02 -31.97 29.00
N ILE A 6 -10.25 -31.71 28.55
CA ILE A 6 -10.72 -31.70 27.16
C ILE A 6 -10.34 -30.33 26.57
N THR A 7 -9.74 -30.30 25.37
CA THR A 7 -9.96 -29.21 24.39
C THR A 7 -9.70 -29.79 23.00
N LEU A 8 -10.73 -30.35 22.35
CA LEU A 8 -11.58 -29.74 21.34
C LEU A 8 -10.89 -29.55 19.98
N ALA A 9 -11.27 -30.45 19.05
CA ALA A 9 -11.12 -30.28 17.62
C ALA A 9 -12.02 -29.13 17.09
N ALA A 10 -11.79 -28.78 15.83
CA ALA A 10 -12.49 -27.79 15.00
C ALA A 10 -12.04 -26.34 15.27
N SER A 11 -11.51 -25.62 14.30
CA SER A 11 -12.16 -25.43 13.01
C SER A 11 -11.23 -24.64 12.08
N LEU A 12 -10.83 -25.26 10.98
CA LEU A 12 -10.26 -24.57 9.82
C LEU A 12 -11.43 -23.90 9.10
N THR A 13 -11.90 -22.77 9.62
CA THR A 13 -12.93 -21.94 8.97
C THR A 13 -12.35 -20.60 8.58
N ILE A 14 -12.47 -20.36 7.28
CA ILE A 14 -12.32 -19.09 6.58
C ILE A 14 -13.08 -17.98 7.33
N GLY A 15 -12.37 -16.91 7.67
CA GLY A 15 -12.89 -15.57 8.00
C GLY A 15 -11.73 -14.59 7.76
N LEU A 16 -11.71 -13.74 6.72
CA LEU A 16 -12.63 -12.63 6.48
C LEU A 16 -12.90 -11.84 7.78
N GLY A 17 -11.82 -11.32 8.37
CA GLY A 17 -11.89 -10.42 9.51
C GLY A 17 -10.61 -9.60 9.64
N LEU A 18 -10.65 -8.36 9.14
CA LEU A 18 -9.97 -7.21 9.74
C LEU A 18 -8.50 -7.40 10.13
N GLY A 19 -7.68 -7.89 9.21
CA GLY A 19 -6.23 -7.71 9.26
C GLY A 19 -5.85 -6.30 8.78
N LEU A 20 -6.19 -5.27 9.56
CA LEU A 20 -5.55 -3.96 9.44
C LEU A 20 -4.88 -3.64 10.76
N SER A 21 -3.61 -4.01 10.80
CA SER A 21 -2.56 -3.53 11.68
C SER A 21 -2.64 -2.00 11.81
N ALA A 22 -3.40 -1.51 12.78
CA ALA A 22 -3.53 -0.10 13.11
C ALA A 22 -2.70 0.29 14.35
N THR A 23 -1.72 -0.50 14.75
CA THR A 23 -0.96 -0.29 16.00
C THR A 23 0.56 -0.23 15.82
N ALA A 24 1.03 0.32 14.69
CA ALA A 24 2.45 0.60 14.48
C ALA A 24 2.75 2.09 14.18
N PHE A 25 1.93 3.00 14.73
CA PHE A 25 2.24 4.42 14.85
C PHE A 25 2.10 4.81 16.33
N SER A 26 3.02 4.29 17.14
CA SER A 26 3.20 4.71 18.52
C SER A 26 4.57 5.38 18.60
N GLY A 27 4.63 6.67 18.27
CA GLY A 27 5.82 7.50 18.36
C GLY A 27 5.46 8.95 18.07
N SER A 28 5.47 9.76 19.14
CA SER A 28 5.37 11.23 19.23
C SER A 28 4.22 11.96 18.52
N ALA A 29 3.60 12.86 19.27
CA ALA A 29 2.81 13.99 18.76
C ALA A 29 3.73 15.04 18.11
N ASP A 30 4.53 14.62 17.12
CA ASP A 30 5.31 15.50 16.25
C ASP A 30 4.47 15.85 15.02
N GLU A 31 4.63 17.08 14.53
CA GLU A 31 3.98 17.52 13.29
C GLU A 31 4.16 16.47 12.19
N GLU A 32 3.04 16.03 11.61
CA GLU A 32 3.03 15.04 10.55
C GLU A 32 3.98 15.50 9.43
N SER A 33 5.03 14.72 9.17
CA SER A 33 6.01 15.06 8.14
C SER A 33 5.32 15.21 6.78
N GLU A 34 5.89 15.99 5.87
CA GLU A 34 5.31 16.14 4.52
C GLU A 34 5.18 14.78 3.82
N LEU A 35 6.12 13.87 4.04
CA LEU A 35 6.01 12.48 3.58
C LEU A 35 4.84 11.74 4.25
N GLY A 36 4.63 11.92 5.56
CA GLY A 36 3.48 11.38 6.28
C GLY A 36 2.14 11.82 5.67
N LYS A 37 1.99 13.11 5.41
CA LYS A 37 0.80 13.68 4.75
C LYS A 37 0.57 13.10 3.36
N ILE A 38 1.64 12.90 2.58
CA ILE A 38 1.55 12.21 1.28
C ILE A 38 1.09 10.76 1.47
N MET A 39 1.65 10.05 2.45
CA MET A 39 1.27 8.67 2.75
C MET A 39 -0.19 8.55 3.21
N GLU A 40 -0.75 9.53 3.93
CA GLU A 40 -2.18 9.56 4.21
C GLU A 40 -3.04 9.65 2.94
N LYS A 41 -2.66 10.52 2.01
CA LYS A 41 -3.35 10.63 0.71
C LYS A 41 -3.23 9.33 -0.09
N VAL A 42 -2.07 8.67 -0.03
CA VAL A 42 -1.85 7.34 -0.61
C VAL A 42 -2.83 6.33 -0.01
N GLN A 43 -3.00 6.29 1.32
CA GLN A 43 -3.94 5.36 1.95
C GLN A 43 -5.40 5.65 1.57
N LYS A 44 -5.79 6.92 1.49
CA LYS A 44 -7.13 7.34 1.04
C LYS A 44 -7.42 6.84 -0.38
N ASN A 45 -6.50 7.05 -1.33
CA ASN A 45 -6.63 6.54 -2.69
C ASN A 45 -6.63 5.01 -2.73
N LYS A 46 -5.74 4.34 -1.99
CA LYS A 46 -5.69 2.88 -1.89
C LYS A 46 -7.02 2.28 -1.40
N ALA A 47 -7.71 2.94 -0.46
CA ALA A 47 -9.02 2.50 0.01
C ALA A 47 -10.08 2.57 -1.09
N VAL A 48 -10.11 3.65 -1.89
CA VAL A 48 -10.98 3.80 -3.06
C VAL A 48 -10.71 2.68 -4.07
N LEU A 49 -9.45 2.48 -4.45
CA LEU A 49 -9.03 1.47 -5.41
C LEU A 49 -9.37 0.05 -4.94
N THR A 50 -9.12 -0.25 -3.67
CA THR A 50 -9.40 -1.57 -3.08
C THR A 50 -10.90 -1.86 -3.06
N LYS A 51 -11.72 -0.87 -2.70
CA LYS A 51 -13.19 -1.00 -2.68
C LYS A 51 -13.75 -1.12 -4.10
N GLY A 52 -13.28 -0.29 -5.02
CA GLY A 52 -13.72 -0.28 -6.42
C GLY A 52 -13.36 -1.56 -7.15
N THR A 53 -12.20 -2.16 -6.85
CA THR A 53 -11.75 -3.42 -7.48
C THR A 53 -12.20 -4.68 -6.72
N ARG A 54 -13.10 -4.59 -5.73
CA ARG A 54 -13.47 -5.75 -4.89
C ARG A 54 -14.25 -6.83 -5.65
N ASN A 55 -15.14 -6.42 -6.56
CA ASN A 55 -15.94 -7.32 -7.39
C ASN A 55 -16.48 -6.59 -8.63
N VAL A 56 -17.01 -7.35 -9.59
CA VAL A 56 -17.46 -6.83 -10.90
C VAL A 56 -18.49 -5.70 -10.77
N ALA A 57 -19.46 -5.84 -9.86
CA ALA A 57 -20.50 -4.84 -9.68
C ALA A 57 -19.98 -3.52 -9.08
N ALA A 58 -19.02 -3.59 -8.14
CA ALA A 58 -18.36 -2.42 -7.60
C ALA A 58 -17.51 -1.73 -8.67
N TYR A 59 -16.78 -2.50 -9.48
CA TYR A 59 -15.92 -1.97 -10.53
C TYR A 59 -16.70 -1.16 -11.56
N LYS A 60 -17.79 -1.73 -12.10
CA LYS A 60 -18.64 -1.05 -13.10
C LYS A 60 -19.20 0.29 -12.61
N LYS A 61 -19.44 0.43 -11.30
CA LYS A 61 -19.96 1.67 -10.70
C LYS A 61 -18.87 2.68 -10.36
N ALA A 62 -17.67 2.19 -10.07
CA ALA A 62 -16.57 2.99 -9.54
C ALA A 62 -15.45 3.25 -10.56
N GLN A 63 -15.66 2.90 -11.83
CA GLN A 63 -14.60 2.90 -12.85
C GLN A 63 -13.94 4.29 -13.00
N LYS A 64 -14.76 5.34 -12.99
CA LYS A 64 -14.28 6.73 -13.03
C LYS A 64 -13.49 7.10 -11.76
N GLU A 65 -14.00 6.75 -10.60
CA GLU A 65 -13.35 7.00 -9.30
C GLU A 65 -12.03 6.22 -9.17
N ILE A 66 -11.96 5.01 -9.73
CA ILE A 66 -10.72 4.22 -9.79
C ILE A 66 -9.69 4.93 -10.66
N LYS A 67 -10.09 5.43 -11.84
CA LYS A 67 -9.21 6.21 -12.71
C LYS A 67 -8.69 7.45 -11.99
N GLU A 68 -9.57 8.26 -11.41
CA GLU A 68 -9.20 9.48 -10.69
C GLU A 68 -8.28 9.20 -9.51
N ALA A 69 -8.59 8.17 -8.71
CA ALA A 69 -7.75 7.76 -7.59
C ALA A 69 -6.39 7.25 -8.05
N ALA A 70 -6.31 6.51 -9.17
CA ALA A 70 -5.05 6.01 -9.72
C ALA A 70 -4.19 7.13 -10.33
N ASP A 71 -4.82 8.09 -11.03
CA ASP A 71 -4.15 9.29 -11.54
C ASP A 71 -3.55 10.12 -10.39
N GLU A 72 -4.31 10.31 -9.32
CA GLU A 72 -3.81 11.00 -8.12
C GLU A 72 -2.70 10.19 -7.44
N TRP A 73 -2.85 8.87 -7.36
CA TRP A 73 -1.82 8.01 -6.79
C TRP A 73 -0.49 8.08 -7.55
N ALA A 74 -0.53 8.24 -8.88
CA ALA A 74 0.66 8.48 -9.69
C ALA A 74 1.30 9.86 -9.44
N LYS A 75 0.51 10.91 -9.16
CA LYS A 75 1.06 12.22 -8.78
C LYS A 75 1.77 12.17 -7.43
N LEU A 76 1.17 11.48 -6.46
CA LEU A 76 1.76 11.29 -5.13
C LEU A 76 3.10 10.53 -5.21
N ALA A 77 3.28 9.64 -6.19
CA ALA A 77 4.57 8.98 -6.43
C ALA A 77 5.67 9.99 -6.80
N LYS A 78 5.35 10.98 -7.63
CA LYS A 78 6.28 12.06 -7.98
C LYS A 78 6.59 12.96 -6.81
N GLU A 79 5.57 13.35 -6.03
CA GLU A 79 5.76 14.16 -4.83
C GLU A 79 6.65 13.42 -3.83
N THR A 80 6.43 12.12 -3.64
CA THR A 80 7.23 11.28 -2.73
C THR A 80 8.73 11.33 -3.05
N LYS A 81 9.12 11.40 -4.33
CA LYS A 81 10.54 11.47 -4.73
C LYS A 81 11.30 12.60 -4.03
N THR A 82 10.68 13.77 -3.86
CA THR A 82 11.33 14.94 -3.25
C THR A 82 11.41 14.87 -1.72
N HIS A 83 10.70 13.92 -1.09
CA HIS A 83 10.66 13.72 0.36
C HIS A 83 11.42 12.45 0.75
N ASN A 84 12.74 12.49 0.58
CA ASN A 84 13.64 11.35 0.69
C ASN A 84 14.26 11.16 2.09
N ASP A 85 13.61 11.60 3.16
CA ASP A 85 14.13 11.40 4.52
C ASP A 85 14.41 9.92 4.87
N PRO A 86 13.59 8.94 4.44
CA PRO A 86 13.90 7.52 4.62
C PRO A 86 15.21 7.08 3.95
N VAL A 87 15.60 7.72 2.84
CA VAL A 87 16.86 7.45 2.14
C VAL A 87 18.06 7.80 3.02
N LYS A 88 17.96 8.90 3.78
CA LYS A 88 19.02 9.36 4.69
C LYS A 88 19.17 8.43 5.89
N ALA A 89 18.08 7.80 6.32
CA ALA A 89 18.05 6.85 7.43
C ALA A 89 18.41 5.41 7.02
N ALA A 90 18.39 5.11 5.71
CA ALA A 90 18.62 3.76 5.20
C ALA A 90 20.05 3.29 5.49
N LYS A 91 20.16 2.25 6.33
CA LYS A 91 21.40 1.50 6.54
C LYS A 91 21.44 0.33 5.57
N ASN A 92 22.62 -0.02 5.07
CA ASN A 92 22.84 -1.23 4.24
C ASN A 92 22.10 -1.26 2.89
N VAL A 93 21.64 -0.11 2.38
CA VAL A 93 21.09 0.01 1.02
C VAL A 93 22.15 0.60 0.12
N ALA A 94 22.58 -0.15 -0.90
CA ALA A 94 23.48 0.37 -1.92
C ALA A 94 22.76 1.41 -2.79
N GLU A 95 23.41 2.55 -3.02
CA GLU A 95 22.85 3.66 -3.81
C GLU A 95 21.41 4.04 -3.38
N PRO A 96 21.18 4.40 -2.11
CA PRO A 96 19.82 4.47 -1.55
C PRO A 96 18.95 5.51 -2.28
N GLN A 97 19.52 6.63 -2.72
CA GLN A 97 18.76 7.63 -3.50
C GLN A 97 18.29 7.07 -4.84
N LYS A 98 19.17 6.37 -5.56
CA LYS A 98 18.83 5.75 -6.84
C LYS A 98 17.74 4.69 -6.65
N LYS A 99 17.85 3.87 -5.59
CA LYS A 99 16.85 2.85 -5.29
C LYS A 99 15.48 3.45 -4.94
N TRP A 100 15.47 4.56 -4.21
CA TRP A 100 14.26 5.34 -3.92
C TRP A 100 13.61 5.88 -5.19
N ASP A 101 14.41 6.50 -6.05
CA ASP A 101 13.94 7.07 -7.32
C ASP A 101 13.34 5.99 -8.22
N GLU A 102 14.02 4.83 -8.35
CA GLU A 102 13.55 3.67 -9.12
C GLU A 102 12.20 3.14 -8.61
N LEU A 103 12.04 3.02 -7.30
CA LEU A 103 10.81 2.50 -6.70
C LEU A 103 9.64 3.50 -6.81
N CYS A 104 9.92 4.80 -6.69
CA CYS A 104 8.93 5.84 -6.94
C CYS A 104 8.51 5.89 -8.42
N ASP A 105 9.46 5.72 -9.35
CA ASP A 105 9.16 5.62 -10.80
C ASP A 105 8.32 4.39 -11.13
N ALA A 106 8.66 3.24 -10.53
CA ALA A 106 7.89 2.02 -10.69
C ALA A 106 6.46 2.21 -10.17
N TRP A 107 6.29 2.80 -8.99
CA TRP A 107 4.97 3.14 -8.47
C TRP A 107 4.21 4.09 -9.40
N GLU A 108 4.81 5.19 -9.85
CA GLU A 108 4.16 6.13 -10.78
C GLU A 108 3.68 5.41 -12.04
N LYS A 109 4.56 4.64 -12.67
CA LYS A 109 4.29 3.92 -13.91
C LYS A 109 3.12 2.95 -13.74
N GLU A 110 3.16 2.13 -12.70
CA GLU A 110 2.13 1.10 -12.50
C GLU A 110 0.79 1.72 -12.06
N ALA A 111 0.81 2.85 -11.34
CA ALA A 111 -0.40 3.61 -11.01
C ALA A 111 -1.03 4.25 -12.25
N LYS A 112 -0.24 4.85 -13.15
CA LYS A 112 -0.73 5.34 -14.45
C LYS A 112 -1.37 4.24 -15.28
N LYS A 113 -0.73 3.08 -15.35
CA LYS A 113 -1.29 1.92 -16.06
C LYS A 113 -2.62 1.46 -15.45
N LEU A 114 -2.80 1.58 -14.14
CA LEU A 114 -4.10 1.33 -13.50
C LEU A 114 -5.16 2.35 -13.94
N ALA A 115 -4.80 3.63 -14.02
CA ALA A 115 -5.70 4.66 -14.53
C ALA A 115 -6.09 4.40 -15.99
N GLU A 116 -5.13 4.04 -16.84
CA GLU A 116 -5.37 3.67 -18.25
C GLU A 116 -6.28 2.44 -18.39
N ILE A 117 -6.11 1.42 -17.54
CA ILE A 117 -7.02 0.26 -17.52
C ILE A 117 -8.42 0.70 -17.11
N ALA A 118 -8.54 1.56 -16.09
CA ALA A 118 -9.83 2.07 -15.65
C ALA A 118 -10.51 2.95 -16.70
N ASP A 119 -9.77 3.66 -17.56
CA ASP A 119 -10.33 4.52 -18.60
C ASP A 119 -10.88 3.74 -19.82
N LYS A 120 -10.46 2.50 -20.01
CA LYS A 120 -10.92 1.65 -21.12
C LYS A 120 -12.34 1.15 -20.90
N ALA A 121 -13.22 1.36 -21.87
CA ALA A 121 -14.62 0.93 -21.79
C ALA A 121 -14.81 -0.60 -21.69
N ASP A 122 -13.85 -1.37 -22.21
CA ASP A 122 -13.85 -2.83 -22.28
C ASP A 122 -13.00 -3.50 -21.19
N SER A 123 -12.41 -2.74 -20.27
CA SER A 123 -11.62 -3.31 -19.20
C SER A 123 -12.47 -4.08 -18.19
N THR A 124 -11.84 -5.07 -17.56
CA THR A 124 -12.49 -5.91 -16.57
C THR A 124 -12.05 -5.55 -15.16
N GLN A 125 -12.87 -5.91 -14.17
CA GLN A 125 -12.48 -5.83 -12.76
C GLN A 125 -11.19 -6.62 -12.48
N LYS A 126 -10.96 -7.75 -13.17
CA LYS A 126 -9.75 -8.56 -13.00
C LYS A 126 -8.52 -7.80 -13.46
N ASP A 127 -8.57 -7.14 -14.62
CA ASP A 127 -7.46 -6.34 -15.15
C ASP A 127 -7.06 -5.23 -14.16
N ALA A 128 -8.06 -4.50 -13.66
CA ALA A 128 -7.83 -3.45 -12.66
C ALA A 128 -7.31 -4.00 -11.33
N LYS A 129 -7.80 -5.17 -10.88
CA LYS A 129 -7.37 -5.79 -9.63
C LYS A 129 -5.94 -6.31 -9.72
N ASP A 130 -5.57 -6.95 -10.82
CA ASP A 130 -4.22 -7.47 -11.05
C ASP A 130 -3.21 -6.32 -11.17
N GLN A 131 -3.59 -5.24 -11.84
CA GLN A 131 -2.77 -4.04 -11.89
C GLN A 131 -2.64 -3.37 -10.52
N LEU A 132 -3.72 -3.25 -9.74
CA LEU A 132 -3.65 -2.76 -8.35
C LEU A 132 -2.72 -3.62 -7.48
N ASN A 133 -2.74 -4.94 -7.65
CA ASN A 133 -1.81 -5.83 -6.94
C ASN A 133 -0.36 -5.58 -7.37
N THR A 134 -0.11 -5.22 -8.63
CA THR A 134 1.22 -4.83 -9.12
C THR A 134 1.70 -3.53 -8.47
N VAL A 135 0.84 -2.50 -8.38
CA VAL A 135 1.18 -1.27 -7.64
C VAL A 135 1.43 -1.56 -6.15
N ASN A 136 0.64 -2.41 -5.52
CA ASN A 136 0.86 -2.76 -4.11
C ASN A 136 2.21 -3.43 -3.87
N LYS A 137 2.74 -4.19 -4.84
CA LYS A 137 4.08 -4.80 -4.74
C LYS A 137 5.18 -3.74 -4.68
N SER A 138 5.11 -2.68 -5.51
CA SER A 138 6.10 -1.60 -5.44
C SER A 138 6.05 -0.87 -4.10
N CYS A 139 4.86 -0.70 -3.50
CA CYS A 139 4.73 -0.15 -2.15
C CYS A 139 5.36 -1.08 -1.08
N THR A 140 5.13 -2.39 -1.19
CA THR A 140 5.74 -3.37 -0.28
C THR A 140 7.25 -3.35 -0.39
N GLU A 141 7.80 -3.37 -1.60
CA GLU A 141 9.25 -3.32 -1.84
C GLU A 141 9.86 -2.02 -1.30
N CYS A 142 9.21 -0.87 -1.55
CA CYS A 142 9.67 0.41 -1.01
C CYS A 142 9.69 0.43 0.52
N HIS A 143 8.62 -0.05 1.16
CA HIS A 143 8.61 -0.14 2.62
C HIS A 143 9.63 -1.15 3.15
N GLN A 144 9.88 -2.27 2.47
CA GLN A 144 10.91 -3.23 2.91
C GLN A 144 12.33 -2.65 2.86
N VAL A 145 12.61 -1.76 1.90
CA VAL A 145 13.94 -1.17 1.74
C VAL A 145 14.15 0.03 2.67
N PHE A 146 13.12 0.87 2.85
CA PHE A 146 13.27 2.19 3.46
C PHE A 146 12.50 2.40 4.76
N ARG A 147 11.62 1.48 5.15
CA ARG A 147 10.99 1.54 6.47
C ARG A 147 11.94 0.91 7.47
N VAL A 148 12.52 1.73 8.32
CA VAL A 148 13.32 1.26 9.46
C VAL A 148 12.33 0.65 10.47
N ASP A 149 12.51 -0.63 10.80
CA ASP A 149 11.72 -1.27 11.85
C ASP A 149 12.16 -0.71 13.21
N ALA A 150 11.20 -0.50 14.12
CA ALA A 150 11.44 0.06 15.45
C ALA A 150 12.41 -0.76 16.34
N GLU A 151 12.87 -1.92 15.88
CA GLU A 151 13.88 -2.75 16.55
C GLU A 151 15.33 -2.28 16.26
N ASP A 152 15.56 -1.55 15.17
CA ASP A 152 16.90 -1.06 14.77
C ASP A 152 17.38 0.18 15.55
N GLU A 153 16.53 0.73 16.43
CA GLU A 153 16.86 1.85 17.33
C GLU A 153 17.35 1.42 18.72
N LYS A 154 17.43 0.11 19.01
CA LYS A 154 17.76 -0.42 20.36
C LYS A 154 19.19 -0.96 20.53
N PHE A 155 20.20 -0.38 19.89
CA PHE A 155 21.61 -0.70 20.17
C PHE A 155 22.48 0.54 20.26
#